data_AF-A0A2N1PI68-F1
#
_entry.id   AF-A0A2N1PI68-F1
#
_cell.length_a   1.000
_cell.length_b   1.000
_cell.length_c   1.000
_cell.angle_alpha   90.00
_cell.angle_beta   90.00
_cell.angle_gamma   90.00
#
_symmetry.space_group_name_H-M   'P 1'
#
loop_
_entity.id
_entity.type
_entity.pdbx_description
1 polymer ?
#
loop_
_entity_poly.entity_id
_entity_poly.type
_entity_poly.pdbx_seq_one_letter_code
_entity_poly.pdbx_strand_id
1 'polypeptide(L)'
;SSFNKFSGDIRNPLNLHKISGLRIYIKKDGIYRLLGLPSLYDMGGVSSLWYYKLDDDTIIIKAYVDIHENVSHISFESLLKKTYDLILTEQILMGPEEGLHDISIDETKEGMVFNTPQNSMAYHKYPNLKYELHYDQPYKRLLEKDIFDIDDQFGLLILSFNGVSSLNRVLEGTTQPAFKKVTYLSYDEADQLGTAYFKELSQLKLTHKNHQELLDKLNHISFWYTFQALVHYASPHGLEQYSGAAWGTRDVCQGPFELFMALQRFDIAKSILIKVYQRQFIENGDFPQWYMFDQYYQIQAHESHGDIIVWPLRALAYYIEATNDLDILDELIPFMSMKENEFTEKETLLNHLYIQIKAIESSFIPGTN
;
A
#
# COMPACT_ATOMS: atom_id res chain seq x y z
N SER A 1 3.85 0.83 3.79
CA SER A 1 4.25 1.65 2.63
C SER A 1 5.56 2.43 2.82
N SER A 2 6.11 2.60 4.03
CA SER A 2 7.35 3.41 4.19
C SER A 2 8.65 2.62 4.29
N PHE A 3 8.73 1.52 5.06
CA PHE A 3 10.00 0.80 5.27
C PHE A 3 10.17 -0.46 4.41
N ASN A 4 9.07 -1.19 4.20
CA ASN A 4 9.05 -2.45 3.45
C ASN A 4 8.84 -2.15 1.95
N LYS A 5 9.80 -1.46 1.32
CA LYS A 5 9.73 -1.07 -0.09
C LYS A 5 10.77 -1.80 -0.93
N PHE A 6 10.31 -2.34 -2.05
CA PHE A 6 11.15 -2.90 -3.10
C PHE A 6 11.60 -1.83 -4.10
N SER A 7 10.65 -1.09 -4.66
CA SER A 7 10.85 -0.13 -5.75
C SER A 7 10.78 1.32 -5.27
N GLY A 8 11.50 2.22 -5.94
CA GLY A 8 11.54 3.65 -5.64
C GLY A 8 10.22 4.39 -5.90
N ASP A 9 9.91 5.37 -5.05
CA ASP A 9 8.71 6.21 -5.20
C ASP A 9 8.83 7.15 -6.41
N ILE A 10 7.74 7.31 -7.17
CA ILE A 10 7.71 8.30 -8.24
C ILE A 10 7.55 9.69 -7.63
N ARG A 11 8.60 10.49 -7.71
CA ARG A 11 8.61 11.88 -7.27
C ARG A 11 8.44 12.77 -8.49
N ASN A 12 7.62 13.82 -8.36
CA ASN A 12 7.33 14.85 -9.37
C ASN A 12 6.15 14.54 -10.34
N PRO A 13 5.13 15.42 -10.43
CA PRO A 13 3.95 15.20 -11.26
C PRO A 13 4.20 15.32 -12.77
N LEU A 14 5.35 15.85 -13.19
CA LEU A 14 5.72 16.10 -14.59
C LEU A 14 6.66 15.02 -15.16
N ASN A 15 6.99 13.98 -14.38
CA ASN A 15 7.88 12.89 -14.82
C ASN A 15 9.25 13.40 -15.34
N LEU A 16 9.79 14.47 -14.74
CA LEU A 16 11.09 15.04 -15.09
C LEU A 16 12.23 14.08 -14.71
N HIS A 17 12.16 13.50 -13.52
CA HIS A 17 13.08 12.49 -13.04
C HIS A 17 12.55 11.10 -13.39
N LYS A 18 13.38 10.28 -14.04
CA LYS A 18 12.98 9.00 -14.65
C LYS A 18 13.71 7.80 -14.06
N ILE A 19 14.38 7.98 -12.92
CA ILE A 19 15.15 6.92 -12.27
C ILE A 19 14.27 6.02 -11.40
N SER A 20 13.34 6.62 -10.66
CA SER A 20 12.53 5.89 -9.67
C SER A 20 11.41 5.07 -10.31
N GLY A 21 11.08 3.96 -9.67
CA GLY A 21 10.11 2.96 -10.13
C GLY A 21 10.62 2.13 -11.32
N LEU A 22 9.76 1.25 -11.83
CA LEU A 22 10.03 0.49 -13.05
C LEU A 22 9.82 1.35 -14.30
N ARG A 23 10.78 1.30 -15.23
CA ARG A 23 10.73 1.98 -16.53
C ARG A 23 11.05 1.00 -17.65
N ILE A 24 10.34 1.15 -18.77
CA ILE A 24 10.46 0.26 -19.93
C ILE A 24 10.92 1.06 -21.14
N TYR A 25 12.05 0.68 -21.70
CA TYR A 25 12.61 1.24 -22.92
C TYR A 25 12.45 0.22 -24.04
N ILE A 26 11.96 0.67 -25.20
CA ILE A 26 11.87 -0.14 -26.42
C ILE A 26 12.90 0.36 -27.44
N LYS A 27 13.57 -0.54 -28.15
CA LYS A 27 14.46 -0.17 -29.25
C LYS A 27 13.67 0.09 -30.52
N LYS A 28 13.79 1.29 -31.07
CA LYS A 28 13.21 1.68 -32.37
C LYS A 28 14.26 2.45 -33.17
N ASP A 29 14.44 2.08 -34.43
CA ASP A 29 15.43 2.67 -35.34
C ASP A 29 16.86 2.66 -34.77
N GLY A 30 17.21 1.56 -34.10
CA GLY A 30 18.53 1.38 -33.47
C GLY A 30 18.72 2.08 -32.12
N ILE A 31 17.75 2.85 -31.63
CA ILE A 31 17.85 3.65 -30.41
C ILE A 31 16.82 3.18 -29.38
N TYR A 32 17.25 3.01 -28.13
CA TYR A 32 16.33 2.76 -27.01
C TYR A 32 15.57 4.03 -26.62
N ARG A 33 14.25 3.92 -26.53
CA ARG A 33 13.34 5.02 -26.18
C ARG A 33 12.45 4.60 -25.03
N LEU A 34 12.39 5.42 -23.98
CA LEU A 34 11.50 5.22 -22.83
C LEU A 34 10.04 5.31 -23.27
N LEU A 35 9.22 4.34 -22.85
CA LEU A 35 7.76 4.46 -22.92
C LEU A 35 7.31 5.60 -22.00
N GLY A 36 6.75 6.64 -22.60
CA GLY A 36 6.29 7.86 -21.93
C GLY A 36 4.78 7.89 -21.77
N LEU A 37 4.13 8.89 -22.37
CA LEU A 37 2.67 9.02 -22.34
C LEU A 37 2.02 7.96 -23.26
N PRO A 38 1.05 7.16 -22.78
CA PRO A 38 0.33 6.21 -23.61
C PRO A 38 -0.72 6.92 -24.48
N SER A 39 -1.24 6.21 -25.49
CA SER A 39 -2.42 6.62 -26.25
C SER A 39 -3.72 6.42 -25.47
N LEU A 40 -3.76 5.39 -24.61
CA LEU A 40 -4.86 5.11 -23.69
C LEU A 40 -4.29 4.57 -22.37
N TYR A 41 -4.83 5.06 -21.27
CA TYR A 41 -4.65 4.50 -19.94
C TYR A 41 -6.00 4.07 -19.40
N ASP A 42 -6.08 2.85 -18.89
CA ASP A 42 -7.25 2.27 -18.25
C ASP A 42 -6.86 1.70 -16.89
N MET A 43 -7.80 1.71 -15.94
CA MET A 43 -7.56 1.27 -14.58
C MET A 43 -8.76 0.51 -14.02
N GLY A 44 -8.46 -0.62 -13.37
CA GLY A 44 -9.38 -1.38 -12.53
C GLY A 44 -9.06 -1.20 -11.06
N GLY A 45 -9.80 -1.88 -10.18
CA GLY A 45 -9.55 -1.81 -8.72
C GLY A 45 -8.23 -2.46 -8.29
N VAL A 46 -7.71 -3.40 -9.08
CA VAL A 46 -6.46 -4.13 -8.81
C VAL A 46 -5.53 -4.17 -10.03
N SER A 47 -5.82 -3.35 -11.04
CA SER A 47 -5.22 -3.47 -12.37
C SER A 47 -5.01 -2.11 -13.02
N SER A 48 -4.08 -2.04 -13.95
CA SER A 48 -3.79 -0.88 -14.78
C SER A 48 -3.30 -1.34 -16.15
N LEU A 49 -3.66 -0.58 -17.18
CA LEU A 49 -3.45 -0.96 -18.57
C LEU A 49 -3.05 0.27 -19.39
N TRP A 50 -1.95 0.14 -20.15
CA TRP A 50 -1.45 1.18 -21.03
C TRP A 50 -1.38 0.65 -22.46
N TYR A 51 -1.93 1.43 -23.39
CA TYR A 51 -1.77 1.18 -24.83
C TYR A 51 -0.86 2.25 -25.44
N TYR A 52 0.22 1.83 -26.08
CA TYR A 52 1.11 2.70 -26.85
C TYR A 52 0.92 2.40 -28.33
N LYS A 53 0.18 3.25 -29.04
CA LYS A 53 0.03 3.13 -30.48
C LYS A 53 1.32 3.56 -31.17
N LEU A 54 1.92 2.63 -31.92
CA LEU A 54 3.05 2.89 -32.81
C LEU A 54 2.54 2.95 -34.26
N ASP A 55 3.40 3.39 -35.18
CA ASP A 55 3.07 3.49 -36.61
C ASP A 55 2.65 2.14 -37.20
N ASP A 56 3.27 1.07 -36.71
CA ASP A 56 3.19 -0.26 -37.29
C ASP A 56 2.84 -1.35 -36.26
N ASP A 57 2.53 -1.00 -35.00
CA ASP A 57 2.15 -1.93 -33.95
C ASP A 57 1.37 -1.23 -32.81
N THR A 58 0.98 -1.96 -31.78
CA THR A 58 0.51 -1.43 -30.50
C THR A 58 1.13 -2.22 -29.38
N ILE A 59 1.83 -1.53 -28.49
CA ILE A 59 2.39 -2.14 -27.28
C ILE A 59 1.36 -2.01 -26.17
N ILE A 60 1.10 -3.11 -25.49
CA ILE A 60 0.18 -3.21 -24.37
C ILE A 60 1.01 -3.51 -23.12
N ILE A 61 0.91 -2.65 -22.11
CA ILE A 61 1.47 -2.90 -20.78
C ILE A 61 0.32 -3.16 -19.82
N LYS A 62 0.38 -4.26 -19.07
CA LYS A 62 -0.58 -4.58 -18.01
C LYS A 62 0.17 -4.59 -16.68
N ALA A 63 -0.37 -3.96 -15.65
CA ALA A 63 0.07 -4.12 -14.28
C ALA A 63 -1.12 -4.57 -13.43
N TYR A 64 -0.95 -5.59 -12.60
CA TYR A 64 -2.03 -6.10 -11.77
C TYR A 64 -1.50 -6.82 -10.54
N VAL A 65 -2.36 -6.98 -9.53
CA VAL A 65 -2.04 -7.72 -8.29
C VAL A 65 -3.02 -8.85 -8.07
N ASP A 66 -2.55 -9.88 -7.37
CA ASP A 66 -3.42 -10.93 -6.83
C ASP A 66 -4.09 -10.43 -5.54
N ILE A 67 -5.38 -10.74 -5.33
CA ILE A 67 -6.11 -10.35 -4.12
C ILE A 67 -5.95 -11.33 -2.95
N HIS A 68 -5.30 -12.47 -3.19
CA HIS A 68 -5.12 -13.55 -2.22
C HIS A 68 -3.65 -13.84 -1.91
N GLU A 69 -2.72 -13.35 -2.73
CA GLU A 69 -1.29 -13.62 -2.60
C GLU A 69 -0.49 -12.30 -2.66
N ASN A 70 0.71 -12.29 -2.06
CA ASN A 70 1.59 -11.11 -2.04
C ASN A 70 2.40 -10.99 -3.35
N VAL A 71 1.68 -10.95 -4.48
CA VAL A 71 2.27 -11.00 -5.83
C VAL A 71 1.79 -9.83 -6.67
N SER A 72 2.72 -9.21 -7.39
CA SER A 72 2.44 -8.20 -8.41
C SER A 72 2.99 -8.61 -9.76
N HIS A 73 2.23 -8.31 -10.80
CA HIS A 73 2.52 -8.66 -12.18
C HIS A 73 2.66 -7.41 -13.03
N ILE A 74 3.64 -7.41 -13.92
CA ILE A 74 3.75 -6.43 -15.00
C ILE A 74 4.05 -7.19 -16.27
N SER A 75 3.26 -6.99 -17.33
CA SER A 75 3.52 -7.60 -18.63
C SER A 75 3.67 -6.56 -19.72
N PHE A 76 4.50 -6.90 -20.70
CA PHE A 76 4.65 -6.23 -21.98
C PHE A 76 4.16 -7.18 -23.07
N GLU A 77 3.40 -6.66 -24.03
CA GLU A 77 2.93 -7.42 -25.17
C GLU A 77 2.86 -6.56 -26.44
N SER A 78 3.41 -7.08 -27.53
CA SER A 78 3.13 -6.59 -28.89
C SER A 78 1.82 -7.17 -29.39
N LEU A 79 0.88 -6.31 -29.77
CA LEU A 79 -0.41 -6.74 -30.32
C LEU A 79 -0.24 -7.55 -31.62
N LEU A 80 0.71 -7.16 -32.48
CA LEU A 80 1.01 -7.87 -33.73
C LEU A 80 2.07 -8.97 -33.57
N LYS A 81 2.46 -9.30 -32.33
CA LYS A 81 3.51 -10.28 -32.01
C LYS A 81 4.86 -9.97 -32.67
N LYS A 82 5.11 -8.69 -32.96
CA LYS A 82 6.42 -8.19 -33.37
C LYS A 82 7.39 -8.30 -32.21
N THR A 83 8.65 -8.56 -32.53
CA THR A 83 9.71 -8.69 -31.54
C THR A 83 10.43 -7.37 -31.34
N TYR A 84 10.79 -7.07 -30.10
CA TYR A 84 11.45 -5.85 -29.68
C TYR A 84 12.65 -6.18 -28.79
N ASP A 85 13.71 -5.38 -28.91
CA ASP A 85 14.73 -5.34 -27.88
C ASP A 85 14.26 -4.36 -26.79
N LEU A 86 14.32 -4.78 -25.53
CA LEU A 86 13.87 -4.04 -24.37
C LEU A 86 15.01 -3.77 -23.39
N ILE A 87 14.96 -2.61 -22.75
CA ILE A 87 15.68 -2.37 -21.48
C ILE A 87 14.63 -2.05 -20.42
N LEU A 88 14.66 -2.79 -19.31
CA LEU A 88 13.92 -2.46 -18.10
C LEU A 88 14.91 -1.87 -17.09
N THR A 89 14.54 -0.74 -16.49
CA THR A 89 15.29 -0.17 -15.36
C THR A 89 14.37 -0.04 -14.17
N GLU A 90 14.81 -0.49 -13.00
CA GLU A 90 14.06 -0.33 -11.76
C GLU A 90 14.99 0.10 -10.63
N GLN A 91 14.69 1.24 -10.01
CA GLN A 91 15.45 1.68 -8.83
C GLN A 91 15.01 0.87 -7.62
N ILE A 92 15.90 0.01 -7.15
CA ILE A 92 15.68 -0.85 -6.00
C ILE A 92 16.06 -0.08 -4.73
N LEU A 93 15.20 -0.15 -3.71
CA LEU A 93 15.42 0.52 -2.42
C LEU A 93 15.86 -0.46 -1.33
N MET A 94 15.04 -1.51 -1.10
CA MET A 94 15.16 -2.40 0.05
C MET A 94 15.20 -1.65 1.39
N GLY A 95 14.41 -0.57 1.49
CA GLY A 95 14.41 0.34 2.63
C GLY A 95 13.55 1.59 2.38
N PRO A 96 13.58 2.58 3.30
CA PRO A 96 12.71 3.74 3.20
C PRO A 96 13.11 4.76 2.13
N GLU A 97 14.39 4.83 1.78
CA GLU A 97 14.92 5.79 0.80
C GLU A 97 16.03 5.14 -0.03
N GLU A 98 16.31 5.76 -1.17
CA GLU A 98 17.35 5.35 -2.11
C GLU A 98 18.75 5.55 -1.54
N GLY A 99 19.67 4.63 -1.85
CA GLY A 99 21.09 4.75 -1.48
C GLY A 99 21.42 4.57 0.01
N LEU A 100 20.46 4.15 0.84
CA LEU A 100 20.70 3.94 2.27
C LEU A 100 21.49 2.67 2.61
N HIS A 101 21.35 1.63 1.79
CA HIS A 101 21.89 0.31 2.07
C HIS A 101 22.43 -0.34 0.80
N ASP A 102 23.42 -1.21 0.97
CA ASP A 102 23.84 -2.14 -0.09
C ASP A 102 22.72 -3.14 -0.37
N ILE A 103 22.46 -3.40 -1.65
CA ILE A 103 21.37 -4.27 -2.09
C ILE A 103 21.95 -5.65 -2.39
N SER A 104 21.59 -6.63 -1.56
CA SER A 104 21.95 -8.03 -1.76
C SER A 104 21.00 -8.68 -2.74
N ILE A 105 21.57 -9.34 -3.75
CA ILE A 105 20.84 -10.08 -4.79
C ILE A 105 21.42 -11.49 -4.88
N ASP A 106 20.59 -12.48 -4.60
CA ASP A 106 20.90 -13.90 -4.81
C ASP A 106 20.24 -14.36 -6.13
N GLU A 107 21.05 -14.74 -7.11
CA GLU A 107 20.55 -15.33 -8.36
C GLU A 107 20.12 -16.78 -8.10
N THR A 108 18.88 -17.11 -8.47
CA THR A 108 18.31 -18.45 -8.36
C THR A 108 18.05 -19.03 -9.75
N LYS A 109 17.59 -20.29 -9.82
CA LYS A 109 17.11 -20.85 -11.09
C LYS A 109 15.81 -20.21 -11.57
N GLU A 110 15.07 -19.59 -10.65
CA GLU A 110 13.72 -19.09 -10.83
C GLU A 110 13.68 -17.54 -10.86
N GLY A 111 14.81 -16.85 -10.69
CA GLY A 111 14.87 -15.39 -10.74
C GLY A 111 15.94 -14.79 -9.83
N MET A 112 15.65 -13.63 -9.27
CA MET A 112 16.53 -12.89 -8.35
C MET A 112 15.83 -12.68 -7.00
N VAL A 113 16.49 -13.08 -5.91
CA VAL A 113 16.00 -12.84 -4.55
C VAL A 113 16.73 -11.65 -3.93
N PHE A 114 15.96 -10.69 -3.44
CA PHE A 114 16.43 -9.46 -2.80
C PHE A 114 16.21 -9.56 -1.30
N ASN A 115 17.30 -9.60 -0.54
CA ASN A 115 17.26 -9.75 0.91
C ASN A 115 17.26 -8.39 1.60
N THR A 116 16.48 -8.27 2.67
CA THR A 116 16.46 -7.04 3.48
C THR A 116 17.83 -6.82 4.15
N PRO A 117 18.43 -5.62 4.05
CA PRO A 117 19.75 -5.35 4.64
C PRO A 117 19.75 -5.58 6.16
N GLN A 118 20.72 -6.35 6.66
CA GLN A 118 20.75 -6.79 8.07
C GLN A 118 20.87 -5.64 9.09
N ASN A 119 21.44 -4.51 8.67
CA ASN A 119 21.58 -3.29 9.48
C ASN A 119 20.38 -2.35 9.35
N SER A 120 19.36 -2.71 8.59
CA SER A 120 18.15 -1.88 8.41
C SER A 120 17.15 -2.13 9.54
N MET A 121 16.34 -1.10 9.83
CA MET A 121 15.19 -1.23 10.72
C MET A 121 14.19 -2.29 10.21
N ALA A 122 14.08 -2.45 8.88
CA ALA A 122 13.21 -3.45 8.29
C ALA A 122 13.63 -4.86 8.64
N TYR A 123 14.93 -5.17 8.66
CA TYR A 123 15.40 -6.48 9.09
C TYR A 123 15.13 -6.73 10.58
N HIS A 124 15.31 -5.73 11.44
CA HIS A 124 15.04 -5.89 12.87
C HIS A 124 13.57 -6.15 13.20
N LYS A 125 12.64 -5.59 12.41
CA LYS A 125 11.21 -5.86 12.57
C LYS A 125 10.80 -7.14 11.84
N TYR A 126 11.14 -7.24 10.56
CA TYR A 126 10.79 -8.35 9.68
C TYR A 126 12.06 -9.04 9.18
N PRO A 127 12.70 -9.91 10.00
CA PRO A 127 13.98 -10.53 9.64
C PRO A 127 13.92 -11.46 8.42
N ASN A 128 12.72 -11.93 8.09
CA ASN A 128 12.47 -12.76 6.92
C ASN A 128 11.91 -11.97 5.72
N LEU A 129 11.84 -10.63 5.80
CA LEU A 129 11.38 -9.82 4.67
C LEU A 129 12.34 -10.00 3.49
N LYS A 130 11.79 -10.40 2.35
CA LYS A 130 12.51 -10.51 1.09
C LYS A 130 11.54 -10.46 -0.07
N TYR A 131 12.09 -10.17 -1.25
CA TYR A 131 11.36 -10.15 -2.50
C TYR A 131 12.00 -11.06 -3.52
N GLU A 132 11.19 -11.73 -4.34
CA GLU A 132 11.67 -12.53 -5.46
C GLU A 132 11.12 -11.96 -6.76
N LEU A 133 12.02 -11.70 -7.71
CA LEU A 133 11.72 -11.13 -9.00
C LEU A 133 12.00 -12.17 -10.09
N HIS A 134 10.95 -12.56 -10.80
CA HIS A 134 11.00 -13.53 -11.90
C HIS A 134 10.60 -12.88 -13.22
N TYR A 135 11.23 -13.34 -14.30
CA TYR A 135 10.87 -13.03 -15.68
C TYR A 135 10.73 -14.31 -16.49
N ASP A 136 9.71 -14.38 -17.34
CA ASP A 136 9.47 -15.53 -18.23
C ASP A 136 10.34 -15.54 -19.51
N GLN A 137 11.19 -14.53 -19.69
CA GLN A 137 12.14 -14.42 -20.80
C GLN A 137 13.57 -14.36 -20.27
N PRO A 138 14.55 -14.90 -21.03
CA PRO A 138 15.95 -14.75 -20.68
C PRO A 138 16.35 -13.27 -20.72
N TYR A 139 17.06 -12.84 -19.69
CA TYR A 139 17.59 -11.48 -19.57
C TYR A 139 19.10 -11.48 -19.45
N LYS A 140 19.70 -10.35 -19.80
CA LYS A 140 21.07 -10.00 -19.42
C LYS A 140 21.03 -8.81 -18.48
N ARG A 141 21.56 -8.98 -17.28
CA ARG A 141 21.81 -7.89 -16.33
C ARG A 141 22.97 -7.03 -16.83
N LEU A 142 22.75 -5.71 -16.81
CA LEU A 142 23.73 -4.70 -17.18
C LEU A 142 24.06 -3.87 -15.94
N LEU A 143 25.26 -3.28 -15.91
CA LEU A 143 25.69 -2.37 -14.86
C LEU A 143 25.50 -0.91 -15.29
N GLU A 144 25.43 0.02 -14.33
CA GLU A 144 25.29 1.45 -14.63
C GLU A 144 26.48 1.93 -15.47
N LYS A 145 27.68 1.42 -15.22
CA LYS A 145 28.88 1.70 -16.02
C LYS A 145 28.74 1.29 -17.49
N ASP A 146 28.00 0.22 -17.77
CA ASP A 146 27.89 -0.33 -19.12
C ASP A 146 27.00 0.55 -20.02
N ILE A 147 26.09 1.34 -19.42
CA ILE A 147 25.13 2.18 -20.14
C ILE A 147 25.46 3.67 -20.00
N PHE A 148 25.89 4.10 -18.82
CA PHE A 148 26.00 5.51 -18.44
C PHE A 148 27.44 5.96 -18.18
N ASP A 149 28.43 5.04 -18.21
CA ASP A 149 29.84 5.32 -17.92
C ASP A 149 30.06 5.95 -16.52
N ILE A 150 29.33 5.42 -15.53
CA ILE A 150 29.40 5.80 -14.10
C ILE A 150 29.52 4.56 -13.22
N ASP A 151 30.05 4.73 -12.00
CA ASP A 151 30.04 3.67 -11.00
C ASP A 151 28.62 3.35 -10.51
N ASP A 152 28.39 2.07 -10.18
CA ASP A 152 27.12 1.59 -9.64
C ASP A 152 26.86 2.23 -8.27
N GLN A 153 25.90 3.15 -8.20
CA GLN A 153 25.61 3.89 -6.96
C GLN A 153 24.14 4.26 -6.76
N PHE A 154 23.29 4.12 -7.79
CA PHE A 154 21.90 4.54 -7.71
C PHE A 154 20.91 3.41 -7.37
N GLY A 155 21.42 2.20 -7.13
CA GLY A 155 20.59 1.02 -6.88
C GLY A 155 19.76 0.61 -8.09
N LEU A 156 20.22 0.91 -9.31
CA LEU A 156 19.45 0.67 -10.52
C LEU A 156 19.63 -0.78 -11.01
N LEU A 157 18.56 -1.56 -10.97
CA LEU A 157 18.49 -2.84 -11.66
C LEU A 157 18.24 -2.60 -13.15
N ILE A 158 19.21 -2.92 -14.00
CA ILE A 158 19.12 -2.78 -15.45
C ILE A 158 19.11 -4.15 -16.12
N LEU A 159 18.03 -4.48 -16.81
CA LEU A 159 17.84 -5.76 -17.49
C LEU A 159 17.59 -5.51 -18.98
N SER A 160 18.32 -6.24 -19.82
CA SER A 160 18.13 -6.23 -21.27
C SER A 160 17.51 -7.54 -21.76
N PHE A 161 16.57 -7.42 -22.68
CA PHE A 161 15.85 -8.52 -23.34
C PHE A 161 15.95 -8.32 -24.84
N ASN A 162 16.25 -9.37 -25.59
CA ASN A 162 16.46 -9.27 -27.04
C ASN A 162 15.39 -10.05 -27.81
N GLY A 163 14.79 -9.41 -28.82
CA GLY A 163 13.86 -10.06 -29.73
C GLY A 163 12.61 -10.67 -29.06
N VAL A 164 12.04 -10.03 -28.05
CA VAL A 164 10.83 -10.52 -27.35
C VAL A 164 9.57 -9.85 -27.87
N SER A 165 8.49 -10.62 -28.06
CA SER A 165 7.16 -10.08 -28.43
C SER A 165 6.22 -10.00 -27.22
N SER A 166 6.57 -10.69 -26.14
CA SER A 166 5.91 -10.60 -24.84
C SER A 166 6.92 -10.82 -23.73
N LEU A 167 6.67 -10.23 -22.56
CA LEU A 167 7.46 -10.38 -21.35
C LEU A 167 6.52 -10.31 -20.15
N ASN A 168 6.66 -11.23 -19.19
CA ASN A 168 5.97 -11.21 -17.92
C ASN A 168 6.99 -11.07 -16.79
N ARG A 169 6.81 -10.03 -15.97
CA ARG A 169 7.52 -9.77 -14.72
C ARG A 169 6.61 -10.15 -13.55
N VAL A 170 7.12 -10.96 -12.63
CA VAL A 170 6.45 -11.31 -11.38
C VAL A 170 7.33 -10.87 -10.22
N LEU A 171 6.77 -10.09 -9.30
CA LEU A 171 7.42 -9.71 -8.06
C LEU A 171 6.60 -10.25 -6.88
N GLU A 172 7.21 -11.14 -6.11
CA GLU A 172 6.65 -11.70 -4.89
C GLU A 172 7.29 -11.07 -3.66
N GLY A 173 6.50 -10.78 -2.63
CA GLY A 173 7.00 -10.35 -1.33
C GLY A 173 6.64 -11.36 -0.23
N THR A 174 7.57 -11.66 0.65
CA THR A 174 7.30 -12.53 1.82
C THR A 174 7.95 -11.99 3.08
N THR A 175 7.25 -12.17 4.21
CA THR A 175 7.81 -12.01 5.56
C THR A 175 7.98 -13.37 6.25
N GLN A 176 7.85 -14.47 5.49
CA GLN A 176 8.00 -15.84 5.96
C GLN A 176 9.39 -16.38 5.58
N PRO A 177 9.92 -17.40 6.28
CA PRO A 177 11.23 -17.97 5.98
C PRO A 177 11.38 -18.48 4.53
N ALA A 178 10.28 -18.86 3.87
CA ALA A 178 10.28 -19.34 2.50
C ALA A 178 9.14 -18.68 1.68
N PHE A 179 9.33 -18.62 0.37
CA PHE A 179 8.24 -18.32 -0.56
C PHE A 179 7.25 -19.48 -0.61
N LYS A 180 5.99 -19.15 -0.78
CA LYS A 180 4.92 -20.13 -1.01
C LYS A 180 4.88 -20.39 -2.51
N LYS A 181 4.62 -21.64 -2.91
CA LYS A 181 4.31 -21.92 -4.32
C LYS A 181 2.94 -21.30 -4.67
N VAL A 182 2.96 -20.30 -5.54
CA VAL A 182 1.76 -19.61 -6.02
C VAL A 182 1.42 -20.06 -7.45
N THR A 183 0.12 -20.16 -7.75
CA THR A 183 -0.35 -20.24 -9.14
C THR A 183 -0.81 -18.85 -9.53
N TYR A 184 -0.15 -18.24 -10.51
CA TYR A 184 -0.43 -16.87 -10.89
C TYR A 184 -1.72 -16.75 -11.67
N LEU A 185 -2.54 -15.75 -11.30
CA LEU A 185 -3.69 -15.34 -12.08
C LEU A 185 -3.24 -14.65 -13.38
N SER A 186 -4.03 -14.83 -14.44
CA SER A 186 -3.97 -13.94 -15.60
C SER A 186 -4.52 -12.55 -15.24
N TYR A 187 -4.23 -11.56 -16.09
CA TYR A 187 -4.77 -10.21 -15.95
C TYR A 187 -6.30 -10.20 -15.87
N ASP A 188 -6.98 -10.92 -16.77
CA ASP A 188 -8.45 -10.93 -16.84
C ASP A 188 -9.06 -11.58 -15.60
N GLU A 189 -8.45 -12.66 -15.08
CA GLU A 189 -8.88 -13.30 -13.83
C GLU A 189 -8.70 -12.38 -12.62
N ALA A 190 -7.53 -11.74 -12.50
CA ALA A 190 -7.24 -10.82 -11.40
C ALA A 190 -8.18 -9.59 -11.44
N ASP A 191 -8.39 -9.00 -12.62
CA ASP A 191 -9.27 -7.84 -12.78
C ASP A 191 -10.74 -8.18 -12.46
N GLN A 192 -11.21 -9.34 -12.93
CA GLN A 192 -12.56 -9.82 -12.63
C GLN A 192 -12.75 -10.08 -11.13
N LEU A 193 -11.81 -10.78 -10.50
CA LEU A 193 -11.87 -11.10 -9.06
C LEU A 193 -11.77 -9.84 -8.20
N GLY A 194 -10.82 -8.94 -8.49
CA GLY A 194 -10.68 -7.68 -7.77
C GLY A 194 -11.89 -6.79 -7.93
N THR A 195 -12.45 -6.68 -9.13
CA THR A 195 -13.69 -5.94 -9.38
C THR A 195 -14.86 -6.53 -8.59
N ALA A 196 -14.98 -7.86 -8.55
CA ALA A 196 -16.01 -8.53 -7.75
C ALA A 196 -15.84 -8.25 -6.26
N TYR A 197 -14.61 -8.31 -5.74
CA TYR A 197 -14.30 -8.02 -4.34
C TYR A 197 -14.76 -6.61 -3.91
N PHE A 198 -14.40 -5.57 -4.66
CA PHE A 198 -14.81 -4.20 -4.30
C PHE A 198 -16.31 -3.97 -4.48
N LYS A 199 -16.96 -4.62 -5.45
CA LYS A 199 -18.42 -4.58 -5.61
C LYS A 199 -19.17 -5.31 -4.50
N GLU A 200 -18.62 -6.42 -4.01
CA GLU A 200 -19.19 -7.15 -2.87
C GLU A 200 -19.06 -6.35 -1.58
N LEU A 201 -17.91 -5.68 -1.40
CA LEU A 201 -17.69 -4.79 -0.27
C LEU A 201 -18.62 -3.57 -0.33
N SER A 202 -18.78 -2.97 -1.51
CA SER A 202 -19.64 -1.81 -1.75
C SER A 202 -20.94 -2.22 -2.44
N GLN A 203 -21.92 -2.70 -1.68
CA GLN A 203 -23.21 -3.18 -2.23
C GLN A 203 -24.16 -2.05 -2.69
N LEU A 204 -23.67 -0.82 -2.86
CA LEU A 204 -24.50 0.31 -3.26
C LEU A 204 -24.92 0.16 -4.73
N LYS A 205 -26.22 -0.04 -4.95
CA LYS A 205 -26.82 -0.02 -6.28
C LYS A 205 -28.11 0.80 -6.27
N LEU A 206 -28.01 2.01 -6.82
CA LEU A 206 -29.10 2.96 -6.91
C LEU A 206 -29.78 2.86 -8.29
N THR A 207 -31.11 2.72 -8.28
CA THR A 207 -31.91 2.66 -9.51
C THR A 207 -33.08 3.62 -9.44
N HIS A 208 -33.38 4.30 -10.55
CA HIS A 208 -34.51 5.22 -10.62
C HIS A 208 -35.05 5.39 -12.04
N LYS A 209 -36.38 5.38 -12.19
CA LYS A 209 -37.05 5.38 -13.49
C LYS A 209 -36.69 6.58 -14.39
N ASN A 210 -36.55 7.76 -13.79
CA ASN A 210 -36.39 9.02 -14.54
C ASN A 210 -35.02 9.70 -14.34
N HIS A 211 -34.17 9.18 -13.45
CA HIS A 211 -32.93 9.86 -13.03
C HIS A 211 -31.75 8.89 -12.96
N GLN A 212 -31.77 7.82 -13.76
CA GLN A 212 -30.74 6.78 -13.71
C GLN A 212 -29.35 7.34 -13.99
N GLU A 213 -29.20 8.23 -14.98
CA GLU A 213 -27.91 8.86 -15.31
C GLU A 213 -27.27 9.62 -14.13
N LEU A 214 -28.08 10.25 -13.29
CA LEU A 214 -27.58 10.94 -12.09
C LEU A 214 -27.11 9.93 -11.04
N LEU A 215 -27.87 8.85 -10.84
CA LEU A 215 -27.55 7.80 -9.88
C LEU A 215 -26.37 6.93 -10.32
N ASP A 216 -26.16 6.78 -11.63
CA ASP A 216 -25.02 6.04 -12.17
C ASP A 216 -23.69 6.70 -11.79
N LYS A 217 -23.66 8.03 -11.65
CA LYS A 217 -22.47 8.72 -11.11
C LYS A 217 -22.15 8.26 -9.68
N LEU A 218 -23.18 8.08 -8.85
CA LEU A 218 -23.02 7.59 -7.48
C LEU A 218 -22.62 6.10 -7.47
N ASN A 219 -23.22 5.29 -8.33
CA ASN A 219 -22.87 3.87 -8.48
C ASN A 219 -21.41 3.69 -8.94
N HIS A 220 -20.93 4.55 -9.85
CA HIS A 220 -19.54 4.47 -10.33
C HIS A 220 -18.54 4.97 -9.29
N ILE A 221 -18.83 6.09 -8.62
CA ILE A 221 -17.88 6.69 -7.67
C ILE A 221 -17.80 5.90 -6.36
N SER A 222 -18.88 5.22 -5.93
CA SER A 222 -18.87 4.42 -4.70
C SER A 222 -17.83 3.31 -4.74
N PHE A 223 -17.67 2.65 -5.90
CA PHE A 223 -16.61 1.67 -6.13
C PHE A 223 -15.22 2.29 -5.89
N TRP A 224 -14.93 3.41 -6.55
CA TRP A 224 -13.63 4.07 -6.46
C TRP A 224 -13.34 4.64 -5.07
N TYR A 225 -14.35 5.20 -4.40
CA TYR A 225 -14.19 5.70 -3.04
C TYR A 225 -14.01 4.56 -2.04
N THR A 226 -14.65 3.40 -2.25
CA THR A 226 -14.41 2.20 -1.44
C THR A 226 -12.96 1.72 -1.61
N PHE A 227 -12.47 1.67 -2.86
CA PHE A 227 -11.06 1.37 -3.13
C PHE A 227 -10.11 2.34 -2.44
N GLN A 228 -10.30 3.65 -2.60
CA GLN A 228 -9.43 4.66 -1.98
C GLN A 228 -9.44 4.60 -0.45
N ALA A 229 -10.62 4.40 0.14
CA ALA A 229 -10.74 4.26 1.58
C ALA A 229 -10.07 2.99 2.10
N LEU A 230 -10.12 1.89 1.33
CA LEU A 230 -9.35 0.68 1.66
C LEU A 230 -7.84 0.88 1.54
N VAL A 231 -7.35 1.64 0.57
CA VAL A 231 -5.93 2.03 0.52
C VAL A 231 -5.58 2.85 1.76
N HIS A 232 -6.36 3.88 2.06
CA HIS A 232 -6.18 4.72 3.25
C HIS A 232 -6.17 3.91 4.56
N TYR A 233 -6.97 2.84 4.64
CA TYR A 233 -7.03 1.93 5.78
C TYR A 233 -5.87 0.91 5.81
N ALA A 234 -5.66 0.13 4.75
CA ALA A 234 -4.83 -1.07 4.78
C ALA A 234 -3.38 -0.81 4.36
N SER A 235 -3.13 0.21 3.54
CA SER A 235 -1.80 0.60 3.10
C SER A 235 -1.76 2.12 2.96
N PRO A 236 -1.67 2.88 4.06
CA PRO A 236 -1.84 4.33 4.02
C PRO A 236 -0.75 5.01 3.18
N HIS A 237 -1.12 5.52 2.01
CA HIS A 237 -0.34 6.41 1.15
C HIS A 237 -1.26 6.98 0.06
N GLY A 238 -0.87 8.10 -0.51
CA GLY A 238 -1.52 8.73 -1.66
C GLY A 238 -0.54 8.90 -2.82
N LEU A 239 -1.01 9.53 -3.89
CA LEU A 239 -0.18 9.82 -5.05
C LEU A 239 0.89 10.87 -4.70
N GLU A 240 0.48 12.02 -4.16
CA GLU A 240 1.41 13.06 -3.70
C GLU A 240 1.94 12.77 -2.30
N GLN A 241 1.10 12.20 -1.42
CA GLN A 241 1.49 11.77 -0.07
C GLN A 241 1.96 10.31 -0.10
N TYR A 242 3.02 10.04 -0.88
CA TYR A 242 3.55 8.69 -1.12
C TYR A 242 4.13 8.02 0.14
N SER A 243 4.52 8.81 1.15
CA SER A 243 4.93 8.31 2.47
C SER A 243 3.87 8.63 3.52
N GLY A 244 3.12 7.62 3.94
CA GLY A 244 2.16 7.69 5.05
C GLY A 244 2.47 6.60 6.07
N ALA A 245 2.17 5.34 5.69
CA ALA A 245 2.29 4.09 6.43
C ALA A 245 1.55 4.00 7.77
N ALA A 246 1.56 5.06 8.55
CA ALA A 246 0.86 5.19 9.81
C ALA A 246 -0.64 5.39 9.62
N TRP A 247 -1.40 5.08 10.66
CA TRP A 247 -2.75 5.60 10.85
C TRP A 247 -2.67 6.92 11.60
N GLY A 248 -3.33 7.95 11.09
CA GLY A 248 -3.71 9.09 11.91
C GLY A 248 -4.89 8.72 12.79
N THR A 249 -4.84 9.04 14.09
CA THR A 249 -5.86 8.60 15.05
C THR A 249 -7.24 9.13 14.69
N ARG A 250 -7.37 10.42 14.34
CA ARG A 250 -8.66 10.94 13.84
C ARG A 250 -9.04 10.30 12.50
N ASP A 251 -8.06 10.13 11.62
CA ASP A 251 -8.28 9.80 10.22
C ASP A 251 -8.85 8.39 10.09
N VAL A 252 -8.35 7.44 10.89
CA VAL A 252 -8.87 6.06 10.95
C VAL A 252 -10.23 5.96 11.64
N CYS A 253 -10.49 6.81 12.64
CA CYS A 253 -11.81 6.93 13.31
C CYS A 253 -12.87 7.64 12.46
N GLN A 254 -12.47 8.26 11.35
CA GLN A 254 -13.35 8.87 10.35
C GLN A 254 -13.47 7.97 9.12
N GLY A 255 -12.69 8.21 8.06
CA GLY A 255 -12.89 7.61 6.73
C GLY A 255 -13.07 6.08 6.76
N PRO A 256 -12.09 5.30 7.26
CA PRO A 256 -12.20 3.86 7.38
C PRO A 256 -13.34 3.40 8.29
N PHE A 257 -13.38 3.91 9.53
CA PHE A 257 -14.39 3.49 10.51
C PHE A 257 -15.82 3.77 10.02
N GLU A 258 -16.10 4.99 9.56
CA GLU A 258 -17.43 5.40 9.07
C GLU A 258 -17.82 4.62 7.81
N LEU A 259 -16.87 4.33 6.91
CA LEU A 259 -17.14 3.45 5.77
C LEU A 259 -17.57 2.05 6.23
N PHE A 260 -16.81 1.41 7.12
CA PHE A 260 -17.13 0.06 7.56
C PHE A 260 -18.42 0.02 8.39
N MET A 261 -18.72 1.06 9.16
CA MET A 261 -20.01 1.22 9.82
C MET A 261 -21.15 1.34 8.81
N ALA A 262 -21.00 2.16 7.75
CA ALA A 262 -22.01 2.31 6.71
C ALA A 262 -22.23 1.01 5.91
N LEU A 263 -21.18 0.23 5.71
CA LEU A 263 -21.21 -1.09 5.06
C LEU A 263 -21.59 -2.23 6.02
N GLN A 264 -21.92 -1.93 7.28
CA GLN A 264 -22.25 -2.90 8.33
C GLN A 264 -21.16 -3.98 8.55
N ARG A 265 -19.91 -3.63 8.25
CA ARG A 265 -18.71 -4.41 8.57
C ARG A 265 -18.26 -4.12 10.00
N PHE A 266 -19.16 -4.41 10.94
CA PHE A 266 -18.96 -4.18 12.38
C PHE A 266 -17.77 -4.96 12.93
N ASP A 267 -17.45 -6.11 12.34
CA ASP A 267 -16.24 -6.89 12.62
C ASP A 267 -14.96 -6.06 12.40
N ILE A 268 -14.88 -5.34 11.28
CA ILE A 268 -13.73 -4.48 10.98
C ILE A 268 -13.77 -3.22 11.85
N ALA A 269 -14.94 -2.61 12.04
CA ALA A 269 -15.09 -1.43 12.90
C ALA A 269 -14.64 -1.71 14.35
N LYS A 270 -15.02 -2.85 14.93
CA LYS A 270 -14.55 -3.32 16.25
C LYS A 270 -13.03 -3.50 16.26
N SER A 271 -12.46 -4.09 15.20
CA SER A 271 -11.00 -4.27 15.09
C SER A 271 -10.25 -2.95 15.05
N ILE A 272 -10.80 -1.92 14.40
CA ILE A 272 -10.24 -0.56 14.39
C ILE A 272 -10.25 0.01 15.80
N LEU A 273 -11.39 -0.06 16.50
CA LEU A 273 -11.51 0.46 17.87
C LEU A 273 -10.48 -0.18 18.79
N ILE A 274 -10.36 -1.51 18.76
CA ILE A 274 -9.36 -2.22 19.58
C ILE A 274 -7.95 -1.71 19.26
N LYS A 275 -7.58 -1.63 17.98
CA LYS A 275 -6.25 -1.15 17.56
C LYS A 275 -6.00 0.32 17.90
N VAL A 276 -7.02 1.17 17.90
CA VAL A 276 -6.90 2.57 18.31
C VAL A 276 -6.71 2.67 19.81
N TYR A 277 -7.51 1.95 20.61
CA TYR A 277 -7.41 1.96 22.07
C TYR A 277 -6.11 1.36 22.59
N GLN A 278 -5.48 0.43 21.84
CA GLN A 278 -4.11 -0.02 22.10
C GLN A 278 -3.08 1.12 22.16
N ARG A 279 -3.39 2.27 21.56
CA ARG A 279 -2.48 3.41 21.41
C ARG A 279 -2.74 4.51 22.42
N GLN A 280 -3.73 4.36 23.28
CA GLN A 280 -3.97 5.32 24.35
C GLN A 280 -2.76 5.34 25.28
N PHE A 281 -2.26 6.53 25.59
CA PHE A 281 -1.14 6.70 26.50
C PHE A 281 -1.59 6.52 27.95
N ILE A 282 -0.93 5.62 28.69
CA ILE A 282 -1.27 5.37 30.10
C ILE A 282 -1.02 6.60 30.98
N GLU A 283 -0.02 7.42 30.62
CA GLU A 283 0.41 8.55 31.45
C GLU A 283 -0.54 9.74 31.42
N ASN A 284 -1.21 10.01 30.29
CA ASN A 284 -2.06 11.20 30.14
C ASN A 284 -3.47 10.91 29.58
N GLY A 285 -3.78 9.67 29.18
CA GLY A 285 -5.08 9.28 28.64
C GLY A 285 -5.37 9.73 27.22
N ASP A 286 -4.45 10.45 26.58
CA ASP A 286 -4.56 10.92 25.19
C ASP A 286 -4.04 9.85 24.20
N PHE A 287 -4.08 10.17 22.91
CA PHE A 287 -3.63 9.32 21.82
C PHE A 287 -2.59 10.03 20.97
N PRO A 288 -1.69 9.29 20.30
CA PRO A 288 -0.75 9.88 19.34
C PRO A 288 -1.50 10.55 18.18
N GLN A 289 -0.93 11.61 17.58
CA GLN A 289 -1.47 12.19 16.35
C GLN A 289 -1.57 11.12 15.24
N TRP A 290 -0.52 10.30 15.12
CA TRP A 290 -0.44 9.16 14.21
C TRP A 290 0.47 8.07 14.79
N TYR A 291 0.27 6.83 14.36
CA TYR A 291 1.06 5.67 14.81
C TYR A 291 1.16 4.59 13.73
N MET A 292 2.27 3.83 13.73
CA MET A 292 2.36 2.61 12.95
C MET A 292 1.49 1.51 13.59
N PHE A 293 0.66 0.85 12.80
CA PHE A 293 -0.28 -0.19 13.27
C PHE A 293 0.27 -1.62 13.10
N ASP A 294 1.53 -1.75 12.70
CA ASP A 294 2.23 -3.00 12.42
C ASP A 294 3.43 -3.21 13.38
N GLN A 295 4.44 -4.01 13.02
CA GLN A 295 5.57 -4.28 13.92
C GLN A 295 6.48 -3.05 14.16
N TYR A 296 6.27 -1.95 13.42
CA TYR A 296 6.89 -0.66 13.69
C TYR A 296 6.13 0.16 14.75
N TYR A 297 5.23 -0.44 15.54
CA TYR A 297 4.37 0.25 16.52
C TYR A 297 5.08 1.20 17.50
N GLN A 298 6.39 1.12 17.70
CA GLN A 298 7.16 2.09 18.48
C GLN A 298 7.36 3.44 17.77
N ILE A 299 7.03 3.53 16.49
CA ILE A 299 7.12 4.75 15.67
C ILE A 299 5.74 5.42 15.67
N GLN A 300 5.66 6.56 16.33
CA GLN A 300 4.43 7.33 16.51
C GLN A 300 4.75 8.79 16.84
N ALA A 301 3.75 9.67 16.72
CA ALA A 301 3.82 11.01 17.29
C ALA A 301 3.49 10.98 18.79
N HIS A 302 4.33 11.62 19.62
CA HIS A 302 4.11 11.68 21.08
C HIS A 302 3.24 12.88 21.50
N GLU A 303 2.96 13.78 20.57
CA GLU A 303 2.08 14.94 20.76
C GLU A 303 0.94 14.88 19.73
N SER A 304 -0.19 15.49 20.07
CA SER A 304 -1.40 15.48 19.27
C SER A 304 -2.15 16.80 19.39
N HIS A 305 -3.05 17.05 18.43
CA HIS A 305 -4.01 18.15 18.56
C HIS A 305 -5.08 17.79 19.60
N GLY A 306 -5.62 18.79 20.30
CA GLY A 306 -6.60 18.57 21.38
C GLY A 306 -7.93 17.91 20.95
N ASP A 307 -8.23 17.83 19.65
CA ASP A 307 -9.39 17.09 19.15
C ASP A 307 -9.18 15.57 19.12
N ILE A 308 -7.92 15.10 19.12
CA ILE A 308 -7.55 13.69 18.90
C ILE A 308 -8.18 12.77 19.95
N ILE A 309 -8.18 13.17 21.22
CA ILE A 309 -8.78 12.40 22.31
C ILE A 309 -10.29 12.15 22.14
N VAL A 310 -11.00 12.93 21.31
CA VAL A 310 -12.46 12.81 21.15
C VAL A 310 -12.86 11.77 20.10
N TRP A 311 -12.04 11.57 19.07
CA TRP A 311 -12.40 10.71 17.93
C TRP A 311 -12.58 9.23 18.28
N PRO A 312 -11.69 8.59 19.07
CA PRO A 312 -11.90 7.20 19.50
C PRO A 312 -13.18 7.03 20.32
N LEU A 313 -13.50 8.01 21.19
CA LEU A 313 -14.71 8.00 22.01
C LEU A 313 -15.98 8.10 21.17
N ARG A 314 -16.01 9.01 20.18
CA ARG A 314 -17.11 9.13 19.22
C ARG A 314 -17.30 7.83 18.42
N ALA A 315 -16.21 7.27 17.91
CA ALA A 315 -16.25 6.03 17.13
C ALA A 315 -16.82 4.88 17.96
N LEU A 316 -16.38 4.72 19.22
CA LEU A 316 -16.91 3.69 20.11
C LEU A 316 -18.40 3.89 20.38
N ALA A 317 -18.84 5.12 20.63
CA ALA A 317 -20.25 5.44 20.86
C ALA A 317 -21.13 5.04 19.65
N TYR A 318 -20.71 5.39 18.43
CA TYR A 318 -21.42 5.01 17.21
C TYR A 318 -21.44 3.49 16.98
N TYR A 319 -20.34 2.80 17.30
CA TYR A 319 -20.29 1.35 17.23
C TYR A 319 -21.31 0.71 18.18
N ILE A 320 -21.30 1.10 19.45
CA ILE A 320 -22.23 0.57 20.46
C ILE A 320 -23.68 0.90 20.09
N GLU A 321 -23.95 2.13 19.65
CA GLU A 321 -25.31 2.55 19.25
C GLU A 321 -25.84 1.71 18.08
N ALA A 322 -25.02 1.41 17.08
CA ALA A 322 -25.45 0.63 15.93
C ALA A 322 -25.57 -0.88 16.19
N THR A 323 -24.79 -1.43 17.14
CA THR A 323 -24.64 -2.88 17.31
C THR A 323 -25.24 -3.42 18.62
N ASN A 324 -25.41 -2.57 19.64
CA ASN A 324 -25.64 -2.96 21.03
C ASN A 324 -24.58 -3.92 21.61
N ASP A 325 -23.39 -4.02 21.00
CA ASP A 325 -22.27 -4.82 21.51
C ASP A 325 -21.62 -4.11 22.70
N LEU A 326 -22.19 -4.29 23.89
CA LEU A 326 -21.63 -3.77 25.15
C LEU A 326 -20.43 -4.60 25.65
N ASP A 327 -20.30 -5.85 25.19
CA ASP A 327 -19.20 -6.74 25.57
C ASP A 327 -17.84 -6.18 25.11
N ILE A 328 -17.83 -5.28 24.11
CA ILE A 328 -16.62 -4.54 23.72
C ILE A 328 -15.95 -3.80 24.90
N LEU A 329 -16.73 -3.38 25.91
CA LEU A 329 -16.21 -2.67 27.07
C LEU A 329 -15.37 -3.55 28.00
N ASP A 330 -15.57 -4.88 27.94
CA ASP A 330 -14.83 -5.87 28.72
C ASP A 330 -13.59 -6.42 27.97
N GLU A 331 -13.38 -6.00 26.71
CA GLU A 331 -12.20 -6.40 25.94
C GLU A 331 -10.92 -5.95 26.63
N LEU A 332 -9.96 -6.88 26.76
CA LEU A 332 -8.68 -6.63 27.40
C LEU A 332 -7.66 -6.09 26.39
N ILE A 333 -7.31 -4.82 26.55
CA ILE A 333 -6.50 -4.02 25.64
C ILE A 333 -5.33 -3.41 26.43
N PRO A 334 -4.09 -3.45 25.94
CA PRO A 334 -2.98 -2.73 26.57
C PRO A 334 -3.05 -1.23 26.29
N PHE A 335 -2.45 -0.42 27.15
CA PHE A 335 -2.09 0.96 26.83
C PHE A 335 -0.72 1.01 26.15
N MET A 336 -0.36 2.17 25.62
CA MET A 336 1.00 2.51 25.23
C MET A 336 1.66 3.35 26.32
N SER A 337 2.88 3.00 26.75
CA SER A 337 3.66 3.88 27.63
C SER A 337 4.44 4.90 26.81
N MET A 338 4.26 6.19 27.11
CA MET A 338 5.10 7.25 26.54
C MET A 338 6.55 7.13 26.99
N LYS A 339 6.77 6.71 28.25
CA LYS A 339 8.10 6.63 28.86
C LYS A 339 8.91 5.44 28.34
N GLU A 340 8.31 4.26 28.35
CA GLU A 340 8.99 3.03 27.95
C GLU A 340 8.89 2.76 26.45
N ASN A 341 8.03 3.52 25.74
CA ASN A 341 7.68 3.34 24.33
C ASN A 341 7.28 1.89 24.00
N GLU A 342 6.48 1.29 24.88
CA GLU A 342 6.11 -0.12 24.83
C GLU A 342 4.67 -0.31 25.32
N PHE A 343 4.04 -1.41 24.90
CA PHE A 343 2.72 -1.76 25.41
C PHE A 343 2.77 -2.15 26.90
N THR A 344 1.76 -1.74 27.65
CA THR A 344 1.59 -2.11 29.07
C THR A 344 0.89 -3.47 29.22
N GLU A 345 0.68 -3.90 30.46
CA GLU A 345 -0.31 -4.93 30.77
C GLU A 345 -1.71 -4.52 30.29
N LYS A 346 -2.55 -5.52 30.01
CA LYS A 346 -3.89 -5.32 29.45
C LYS A 346 -4.90 -4.95 30.54
N GLU A 347 -5.78 -4.02 30.19
CA GLU A 347 -6.90 -3.54 31.01
C GLU A 347 -8.19 -3.55 30.17
N THR A 348 -9.35 -3.44 30.82
CA THR A 348 -10.62 -3.38 30.08
C THR A 348 -10.73 -2.08 29.29
N LEU A 349 -11.40 -2.12 28.12
CA LEU A 349 -11.73 -0.91 27.38
C LEU A 349 -12.54 0.08 28.24
N LEU A 350 -13.35 -0.40 29.19
CA LEU A 350 -14.01 0.46 30.16
C LEU A 350 -13.00 1.29 31.00
N ASN A 351 -11.88 0.69 31.42
CA ASN A 351 -10.84 1.42 32.14
C ASN A 351 -10.14 2.47 31.26
N HIS A 352 -9.89 2.14 29.98
CA HIS A 352 -9.44 3.10 28.97
C HIS A 352 -10.36 4.34 28.90
N LEU A 353 -11.68 4.13 28.91
CA LEU A 353 -12.66 5.22 28.91
C LEU A 353 -12.63 6.07 30.17
N TYR A 354 -12.50 5.47 31.36
CA TYR A 354 -12.39 6.23 32.60
C TYR A 354 -11.18 7.17 32.57
N ILE A 355 -10.03 6.68 32.08
CA ILE A 355 -8.82 7.49 31.97
C ILE A 355 -9.00 8.58 30.90
N GLN A 356 -9.59 8.25 29.75
CA GLN A 356 -9.86 9.20 28.66
C GLN A 356 -10.77 10.35 29.11
N ILE A 357 -11.88 10.04 29.79
CA ILE A 357 -12.85 11.03 30.29
C ILE A 357 -12.19 11.91 31.35
N LYS A 358 -11.44 11.32 32.28
CA LYS A 358 -10.70 12.08 33.30
C LYS A 358 -9.69 13.05 32.68
N ALA A 359 -9.00 12.64 31.62
CA ALA A 359 -8.09 13.50 30.87
C ALA A 359 -8.82 14.68 30.21
N ILE A 360 -9.98 14.43 29.58
CA ILE A 360 -10.83 15.49 29.02
C ILE A 360 -11.28 16.46 30.12
N GLU A 361 -11.81 15.98 31.25
CA GLU A 361 -12.26 16.82 32.37
C GLU A 361 -11.12 17.68 32.94
N SER A 362 -9.91 17.12 33.01
CA SER A 362 -8.72 17.85 33.46
C SER A 362 -8.28 19.00 32.54
N SER A 363 -8.76 19.02 31.29
CA SER A 363 -8.42 20.06 30.31
C SER A 363 -9.35 21.27 30.36
N PHE A 364 -10.41 21.22 31.20
CA PHE A 364 -11.39 22.29 31.28
C PHE A 364 -10.77 23.60 31.79
N ILE A 365 -11.20 24.70 31.20
CA ILE A 365 -10.79 26.03 31.65
C ILE A 365 -11.41 26.26 33.04
N PRO A 366 -10.63 26.68 34.06
CA PRO A 366 -11.17 26.89 35.40
C PRO A 366 -12.40 27.82 35.41
N GLY A 367 -13.48 27.37 36.04
CA GLY A 367 -14.75 28.11 36.09
C GLY A 367 -15.66 27.94 34.87
N THR A 368 -15.32 27.01 33.96
CA THR A 368 -16.17 26.57 32.86
C THR A 368 -16.59 25.11 33.07
N ASN A 369 -17.73 24.71 32.50
CA ASN A 369 -18.26 23.34 32.56
C ASN A 369 -18.39 22.78 31.15
#